data_AF-A0A401TMP8-F1
#
_entry.id   AF-A0A401TMP8-F1
#
_cell.length_a   1.000
_cell.length_b   1.000
_cell.length_c   1.000
_cell.angle_alpha   90.00
_cell.angle_beta   90.00
_cell.angle_gamma   90.00
#
_symmetry.space_group_name_H-M   'P 1'
#
loop_
_entity.id
_entity.type
_entity.pdbx_description
1 polymer ?
#
loop_
_entity_poly.entity_id
_entity_poly.type
_entity_poly.pdbx_seq_one_letter_code
_entity_poly.pdbx_strand_id
1 'polypeptide(L)'
;MEAGEGGSVAEKLESCGPMKEFEIIWLTKHVLKALDFLHSKNVIHHDIKPSNIVLMSTKAVVVDFGLSVQMTEETYIPRDIRGTE
;
A
#
# COMPACT_ATOMS: atom_id res chain seq x y z
N MET A 1 8.16 -9.79 -10.03
CA MET A 1 6.93 -9.27 -9.41
C MET A 1 5.79 -9.48 -10.40
N GLU A 2 4.61 -9.86 -9.93
CA GLU A 2 3.41 -9.97 -10.76
C GLU A 2 3.00 -8.56 -11.20
N ALA A 3 3.01 -8.28 -12.51
CA ALA A 3 2.60 -6.98 -13.03
C ALA A 3 1.09 -6.84 -12.87
N GLY A 4 0.62 -5.77 -12.24
CA GLY A 4 -0.81 -5.49 -12.16
C GLY A 4 -1.30 -4.91 -13.48
N GLU A 5 -2.11 -5.68 -14.20
CA GLU A 5 -2.67 -5.29 -15.49
C GLU A 5 -3.56 -4.03 -15.40
N GLY A 6 -4.05 -3.67 -14.20
CA GLY A 6 -4.94 -2.54 -13.97
C GLY A 6 -4.25 -1.23 -13.54
N GLY A 7 -2.92 -1.18 -13.49
CA GLY A 7 -2.18 0.01 -13.06
C GLY A 7 -2.29 0.29 -11.56
N SER A 8 -1.83 1.46 -11.13
CA SER A 8 -1.91 1.92 -9.74
C SER A 8 -3.20 2.68 -9.43
N VAL A 9 -3.52 2.84 -8.14
CA VAL A 9 -4.63 3.70 -7.71
C VAL A 9 -4.36 5.16 -8.10
N ALA A 10 -3.10 5.61 -8.10
CA ALA A 10 -2.73 6.95 -8.58
C ALA A 10 -3.15 7.15 -10.04
N GLU A 11 -2.79 6.22 -10.92
CA GLU A 11 -3.15 6.28 -12.36
C GLU A 11 -4.68 6.26 -12.55
N LYS A 12 -5.40 5.49 -11.73
CA LYS A 12 -6.88 5.49 -11.73
C LYS A 12 -7.46 6.84 -11.33
N LEU A 13 -6.91 7.48 -10.30
CA LEU A 13 -7.36 8.80 -9.84
C LEU A 13 -7.06 9.89 -10.87
N GLU A 14 -5.91 9.84 -11.53
CA GLU A 14 -5.53 10.77 -12.59
C GLU A 14 -6.42 10.64 -13.83
N SER A 15 -6.70 9.39 -14.24
CA SER A 15 -7.49 9.11 -15.45
C SER A 15 -9.00 9.29 -15.28
N CYS A 16 -9.54 8.93 -14.10
CA CYS A 16 -10.99 8.85 -13.88
C CYS A 16 -11.51 9.87 -12.86
N GLY A 17 -10.64 10.60 -12.17
CA GLY A 17 -11.00 11.47 -11.07
C GLY A 17 -11.32 10.70 -9.77
N PRO A 18 -12.04 11.33 -8.82
CA PRO A 18 -12.34 10.73 -7.53
C PRO A 18 -13.08 9.38 -7.63
N MET A 19 -12.62 8.41 -6.84
CA MET A 19 -13.26 7.11 -6.73
C MET A 19 -14.62 7.20 -6.02
N LYS A 20 -15.57 6.37 -6.44
CA LYS A 20 -16.85 6.21 -5.73
C LYS A 20 -16.62 5.45 -4.43
N GLU A 21 -17.47 5.68 -3.44
CA GLU A 21 -17.35 5.10 -2.10
C GLU A 21 -17.23 3.57 -2.12
N PHE A 22 -17.99 2.88 -2.96
CA PHE A 22 -17.89 1.41 -3.06
C PHE A 22 -16.53 0.92 -3.55
N GLU A 23 -15.86 1.69 -4.42
CA GLU A 23 -14.52 1.38 -4.92
C GLU A 23 -13.49 1.59 -3.81
N ILE A 24 -13.66 2.66 -3.03
CA ILE A 24 -12.82 2.95 -1.86
C ILE A 24 -12.97 1.83 -0.84
N ILE A 25 -14.19 1.43 -0.49
CA ILE A 25 -14.46 0.32 0.44
C ILE A 25 -13.78 -0.97 -0.04
N TRP A 26 -13.90 -1.30 -1.33
CA TRP A 26 -13.27 -2.50 -1.89
C TRP A 26 -11.74 -2.43 -1.83
N LEU A 27 -11.16 -1.27 -2.16
CA LEU A 27 -9.73 -1.02 -2.12
C LEU A 27 -9.18 -1.13 -0.69
N THR A 28 -9.80 -0.40 0.25
CA THR A 28 -9.38 -0.35 1.65
C THR A 28 -9.43 -1.73 2.30
N LYS A 29 -10.41 -2.58 1.97
CA LYS A 29 -10.45 -3.97 2.46
C LYS A 29 -9.21 -4.79 2.05
N HIS A 30 -8.69 -4.60 0.85
CA HIS A 30 -7.49 -5.30 0.39
C HIS A 30 -6.23 -4.73 1.03
N VAL A 31 -6.12 -3.40 1.10
CA VAL A 31 -4.98 -2.72 1.75
C VAL A 31 -4.91 -3.10 3.22
N LEU A 32 -6.03 -3.11 3.95
CA LEU A 32 -6.05 -3.49 5.36
C LEU A 32 -5.64 -4.94 5.58
N LYS A 33 -6.00 -5.88 4.70
CA LYS A 33 -5.51 -7.27 4.78
C LYS A 33 -4.00 -7.37 4.58
N ALA A 34 -3.45 -6.58 3.65
CA ALA A 34 -2.00 -6.53 3.44
C ALA A 34 -1.30 -5.92 4.66
N LEU A 35 -1.81 -4.82 5.21
CA LEU A 35 -1.27 -4.17 6.41
C LEU A 35 -1.35 -5.06 7.64
N ASP A 36 -2.48 -5.73 7.86
CA ASP A 36 -2.64 -6.70 8.95
C ASP A 36 -1.60 -7.82 8.86
N PHE A 37 -1.38 -8.37 7.65
CA PHE A 37 -0.32 -9.34 7.43
C PHE A 37 1.07 -8.78 7.75
N LEU A 38 1.43 -7.60 7.24
CA LEU A 38 2.75 -6.98 7.48
C LEU A 38 2.97 -6.69 8.97
N HIS A 39 1.97 -6.11 9.63
CA HIS A 39 2.04 -5.78 11.05
C HIS A 39 2.12 -7.04 11.92
N SER A 40 1.45 -8.15 11.54
CA SER A 40 1.61 -9.45 12.21
C SER A 40 3.03 -10.03 12.13
N LYS A 41 3.85 -9.51 11.22
CA LYS A 41 5.26 -9.88 11.01
C LYS A 41 6.22 -8.81 11.51
N ASN A 42 5.73 -7.83 12.27
CA ASN A 42 6.51 -6.67 12.72
C ASN A 42 7.17 -5.92 11.56
N VAL A 43 6.50 -5.84 10.40
CA VAL A 43 6.99 -5.08 9.24
C VAL A 43 6.20 -3.78 9.13
N ILE A 44 6.90 -2.65 9.13
CA ILE A 44 6.32 -1.34 8.81
C ILE A 44 6.60 -1.04 7.33
N HIS A 45 5.57 -0.72 6.55
CA HIS A 45 5.74 -0.42 5.12
C HIS A 45 6.43 0.93 4.86
N HIS A 46 6.10 1.94 5.68
CA HIS A 46 6.49 3.36 5.59
C HIS A 46 6.03 4.15 4.36
N ASP A 47 5.57 3.50 3.29
CA ASP A 47 5.24 4.22 2.06
C ASP A 47 3.86 3.86 1.49
N ILE A 48 2.81 3.96 2.31
CA ILE A 48 1.43 3.66 1.88
C ILE A 48 0.82 4.89 1.20
N LYS A 49 0.67 4.81 -0.13
CA LYS A 49 0.11 5.86 -0.98
C LYS A 49 -0.50 5.27 -2.26
N PRO A 50 -1.33 6.02 -3.01
CA PRO A 50 -2.03 5.49 -4.19
C PRO A 50 -1.14 4.88 -5.27
N SER A 51 0.06 5.41 -5.49
CA SER A 51 1.02 4.87 -6.47
C SER A 51 1.62 3.54 -6.05
N ASN A 52 1.63 3.23 -4.75
CA ASN A 52 2.10 1.96 -4.19
C ASN A 52 0.98 0.95 -3.94
N ILE A 53 -0.21 1.20 -4.51
CA ILE A 53 -1.32 0.25 -4.48
C ILE A 53 -1.67 -0.09 -5.93
N VAL A 54 -1.41 -1.32 -6.32
CA VAL A 54 -1.59 -1.84 -7.68
C VAL A 54 -2.90 -2.61 -7.78
N LEU A 55 -3.67 -2.32 -8.81
CA LEU A 55 -4.93 -2.98 -9.14
C LEU A 55 -4.67 -4.19 -10.03
N MET A 56 -5.14 -5.35 -9.57
CA MET A 56 -5.18 -6.60 -10.33
C MET A 56 -6.63 -7.01 -10.59
N SER A 57 -6.85 -8.02 -11.43
CA SER A 57 -8.18 -8.42 -11.90
C SER A 57 -9.19 -8.68 -10.78
N THR A 58 -8.75 -9.16 -9.61
CA THR A 58 -9.63 -9.50 -8.47
C THR A 58 -9.17 -8.96 -7.11
N LYS A 59 -8.05 -8.25 -7.04
CA LYS A 59 -7.44 -7.80 -5.78
C LYS A 59 -6.68 -6.50 -5.97
N ALA A 60 -6.52 -5.73 -4.90
CA ALA A 60 -5.51 -4.67 -4.82
C ALA A 60 -4.31 -5.17 -4.00
N VAL A 61 -3.10 -4.79 -4.41
CA VAL A 61 -1.84 -5.25 -3.81
C VAL A 61 -1.00 -4.05 -3.41
N VAL A 62 -0.45 -4.08 -2.20
CA VAL A 62 0.54 -3.10 -1.74
C VAL A 62 1.91 -3.48 -2.30
N VAL A 63 2.60 -2.53 -2.91
CA VAL A 63 3.92 -2.70 -3.53
C VAL A 63 4.91 -1.66 -3.00
N ASP A 64 6.17 -1.78 -3.45
CA ASP A 64 7.30 -0.94 -3.06
C ASP A 64 7.67 -0.99 -1.56
N PHE A 65 8.46 -2.01 -1.23
CA PHE A 65 9.00 -2.23 0.11
C PHE A 65 10.35 -1.53 0.33
N GLY A 66 10.75 -0.58 -0.53
CA GLY A 66 12.07 0.06 -0.48
C GLY A 66 12.35 0.80 0.83
N LEU A 67 11.30 1.32 1.47
CA LEU A 67 11.39 2.01 2.77
C LEU A 67 10.98 1.14 3.96
N SER A 68 10.56 -0.10 3.71
CA SER A 68 10.05 -0.99 4.73
C SER A 68 11.13 -1.39 5.74
N VAL A 69 10.71 -1.61 6.98
CA VAL A 69 11.59 -2.06 8.06
C VAL A 69 10.95 -3.19 8.83
N GLN A 70 11.79 -4.08 9.36
CA GLN A 70 11.38 -5.08 10.34
C GLN A 70 11.70 -4.57 11.74
N MET A 71 10.69 -4.46 12.59
CA MET A 71 10.85 -4.05 13.98
C MET A 71 11.47 -5.18 14.79
N THR A 72 12.46 -4.84 15.61
CA THR A 72 13.11 -5.75 16.56
C THR A 72 12.64 -5.54 18.00
N GLU A 73 11.98 -4.41 18.25
CA GLU A 73 11.47 -3.98 19.55
C GLU A 73 10.04 -3.45 19.37
N GLU A 74 9.32 -3.25 20.48
CA GLU A 74 7.94 -2.73 20.46
C GLU A 74 7.85 -1.31 19.87
N THR A 75 8.89 -0.50 20.06
CA THR A 75 8.97 0.85 19.50
C THR A 75 10.03 0.91 18.41
N TYR A 76 9.66 1.45 17.25
CA TYR A 76 10.60 1.73 16.17
C TYR A 76 11.13 3.17 16.28
N ILE A 77 12.45 3.32 16.38
CA ILE A 77 13.13 4.62 16.37
C ILE A 77 13.80 4.82 15.00
N PRO A 78 13.29 5.73 14.16
CA PRO A 78 13.87 5.99 12.85
C PRO A 78 15.23 6.69 12.96
N ARG A 79 16.15 6.37 12.05
CA ARG A 79 17.47 7.04 11.94
C ARG A 79 17.45 8.26 11.00
N ASP A 80 16.39 8.37 10.22
CA ASP A 80 16.20 9.29 9.11
C ASP A 80 14.69 9.47 8.88
N ILE A 81 14.30 10.57 8.23
CA ILE A 81 12.89 10.77 7.84
C ILE A 81 12.60 9.89 6.63
N ARG A 82 11.56 9.05 6.74
CA ARG A 82 11.14 8.11 5.70
C ARG A 82 9.71 8.38 5.28
N GLY A 83 9.45 8.09 4.02
CA GLY A 83 8.20 8.34 3.33
C GLY A 83 8.50 9.09 2.04
N THR A 84 7.58 9.01 1.10
CA THR A 84 7.64 9.75 -0.15
C THR A 84 6.36 10.56 -0.34
N GLU A 85 6.41 11.54 -1.25
CA GLU A 85 5.26 12.37 -1.62
C GLU A 85 4.15 11.55 -2.30
#